data_AF-A0A7Z0ASK1-F1
#
_entry.id   AF-A0A7Z0ASK1-F1
#
_cell.length_a   1.000
_cell.length_b   1.000
_cell.length_c   1.000
_cell.angle_alpha   90.00
_cell.angle_beta   90.00
_cell.angle_gamma   90.00
#
_symmetry.space_group_name_H-M   'P 1'
#
loop_
_entity.id
_entity.type
_entity.pdbx_description
1 polymer ?
#
loop_
_entity_poly.entity_id
_entity_poly.type
_entity_poly.pdbx_seq_one_letter_code
_entity_poly.pdbx_strand_id
1 'polypeptide(L)'
;MSLLSALLDHMPPAIAGADSAKVWSRPPARLALVNRVERSAQFDTGPHASAVTATPEWRQARDQYLNHIMICRSCYAPTDRHCTAGAHLRASYDNTPMEAHQ
;
A
#
# COMPACT_ATOMS: atom_id res chain seq x y z
N MET A 1 -1.88 39.13 -28.49
CA MET A 1 -1.02 38.02 -28.96
C MET A 1 -1.00 36.98 -27.85
N SER A 2 -1.77 35.90 -28.00
CA SER A 2 -2.02 34.92 -26.95
C SER A 2 -0.91 33.87 -26.90
N LEU A 3 -0.37 33.57 -25.72
CA LEU A 3 0.74 32.63 -25.49
C LEU A 3 0.37 31.15 -25.71
N LEU A 4 -0.90 30.86 -26.02
CA LEU A 4 -1.43 29.51 -26.16
C LEU A 4 -1.17 28.90 -27.55
N SER A 5 -0.87 29.72 -28.57
CA SER A 5 -0.66 29.21 -29.93
C SER A 5 0.61 28.37 -30.06
N ALA A 6 1.68 28.72 -29.34
CA ALA A 6 2.97 28.02 -29.44
C ALA A 6 2.95 26.59 -28.87
N LEU A 7 1.96 26.22 -28.06
CA LEU A 7 1.87 24.89 -27.47
C LEU A 7 1.29 23.85 -28.44
N LEU A 8 0.49 24.29 -29.42
CA LEU A 8 -0.16 23.41 -30.41
C LEU A 8 0.74 23.11 -31.61
N ASP A 9 1.76 23.94 -31.86
CA ASP A 9 2.72 23.77 -32.95
C ASP A 9 3.75 22.65 -32.71
N HIS A 10 3.70 22.00 -31.54
CA HIS A 10 4.66 20.96 -31.14
C HIS A 10 4.05 19.55 -30.99
N MET A 11 2.90 19.27 -31.59
CA MET A 11 2.42 17.89 -31.69
C MET A 11 3.25 17.11 -32.72
N PRO A 12 3.86 15.96 -32.36
CA PRO A 12 4.54 15.12 -33.33
C PRO A 12 3.50 14.48 -34.27
N PRO A 13 3.87 14.20 -35.53
CA PRO A 13 2.95 13.65 -36.51
C PRO A 13 2.44 12.28 -36.06
N ALA A 14 1.14 12.06 -36.22
CA ALA A 14 0.53 10.75 -35.98
C ALA A 14 1.11 9.75 -36.99
N ILE A 15 1.78 8.72 -36.47
CA ILE A 15 2.35 7.63 -37.24
C ILE A 15 1.21 6.79 -37.82
N ALA A 16 0.81 7.09 -39.06
CA ALA A 16 0.08 6.17 -39.91
C ALA A 16 1.07 5.13 -40.46
N GLY A 17 1.25 4.04 -39.71
CA GLY A 17 2.00 2.87 -40.13
C GLY A 17 1.09 1.65 -40.13
N ALA A 18 0.41 1.41 -41.24
CA ALA A 18 -0.23 0.13 -41.51
C ALA A 18 0.80 -0.79 -42.13
N ASP A 19 1.37 -1.71 -41.34
CA ASP A 19 1.99 -2.94 -41.83
C ASP A 19 1.65 -4.07 -40.85
N SER A 20 1.08 -5.13 -41.40
CA SER A 20 0.50 -6.25 -40.67
C SER A 20 1.55 -7.01 -39.84
N ALA A 21 1.48 -6.87 -38.52
CA ALA A 21 2.04 -7.85 -37.60
C ALA A 21 0.89 -8.72 -37.06
N LYS A 22 0.93 -9.99 -37.45
CA LYS A 22 0.10 -11.11 -37.00
C LYS A 22 -0.30 -10.93 -35.52
N VAL A 23 -1.55 -10.49 -35.31
CA VAL A 23 -2.17 -10.41 -33.99
C VAL A 23 -2.21 -11.82 -33.43
N TRP A 24 -1.25 -12.14 -32.57
CA TRP A 24 -1.38 -13.30 -31.72
C TRP A 24 -2.62 -13.03 -30.88
N SER A 25 -3.68 -13.81 -31.13
CA SER A 25 -4.93 -13.76 -30.39
C SER A 25 -4.63 -14.06 -28.92
N ARG A 26 -4.21 -13.04 -28.16
CA ARG A 26 -4.21 -13.09 -26.71
C ARG A 26 -5.68 -13.15 -26.33
N PRO A 27 -6.17 -14.23 -25.70
CA PRO A 27 -7.52 -14.22 -25.19
C PRO A 27 -7.64 -12.98 -24.30
N PRO A 28 -8.70 -12.16 -24.42
CA PRO A 28 -8.94 -11.13 -23.43
C PRO A 28 -8.91 -11.85 -22.09
N ALA A 29 -7.98 -11.43 -21.22
CA ALA A 29 -7.94 -11.90 -19.85
C ALA A 29 -9.27 -11.47 -19.24
N ARG A 30 -10.28 -12.34 -19.35
CA ARG A 30 -11.56 -12.15 -18.67
C ARG A 30 -11.19 -12.20 -17.21
N LEU A 31 -11.13 -11.04 -16.57
CA LEU A 31 -11.22 -10.95 -15.13
C LEU A 31 -12.58 -11.57 -14.79
N ALA A 32 -12.56 -12.85 -14.45
CA ALA A 32 -13.74 -13.49 -13.89
C ALA A 32 -13.96 -12.82 -12.54
N LEU A 33 -15.14 -12.23 -12.35
CA LEU A 33 -15.63 -11.92 -11.03
C LEU A 33 -15.68 -13.25 -10.28
N VAL A 34 -14.67 -13.49 -9.45
CA VAL A 34 -14.65 -14.66 -8.56
C VAL A 34 -15.89 -14.50 -7.69
N ASN A 35 -16.74 -15.52 -7.65
CA ASN A 35 -17.96 -15.52 -6.84
C ASN A 35 -17.60 -14.99 -5.45
N ARG A 36 -18.44 -14.06 -4.96
CA ARG A 36 -18.34 -13.51 -3.62
C ARG A 36 -18.18 -14.68 -2.67
N VAL A 37 -16.97 -14.86 -2.14
CA VAL A 37 -16.80 -15.64 -0.92
C VAL A 37 -17.67 -14.89 0.07
N GLU A 38 -18.79 -15.48 0.47
CA GLU A 38 -19.46 -15.09 1.69
C GLU A 38 -18.45 -15.36 2.80
N ARG A 39 -17.57 -14.37 3.00
CA ARG A 39 -16.80 -14.24 4.20
C ARG A 39 -17.88 -14.16 5.26
N SER A 40 -18.09 -15.26 5.98
CA SER A 40 -18.95 -15.27 7.15
C SER A 40 -18.58 -14.01 7.90
N ALA A 41 -19.54 -13.11 8.07
CA ALA A 41 -19.36 -11.85 8.80
C ALA A 41 -19.24 -12.13 10.31
N GLN A 42 -18.55 -13.23 10.65
CA GLN A 42 -17.94 -13.45 11.94
C GLN A 42 -16.72 -12.53 11.99
N PHE A 43 -16.98 -11.23 11.92
CA PHE A 43 -16.08 -10.27 12.51
C PHE A 43 -16.15 -10.59 13.99
N ASP A 44 -15.07 -11.10 14.56
CA ASP A 44 -14.95 -11.25 16.00
C ASP A 44 -15.27 -9.90 16.63
N THR A 45 -16.49 -9.75 17.13
CA THR A 45 -16.94 -8.65 17.99
C THR A 45 -16.40 -8.84 19.42
N GLY A 46 -15.18 -9.38 19.53
CA GLY A 46 -14.35 -9.07 20.68
C GLY A 46 -14.15 -7.55 20.75
N PRO A 47 -13.76 -6.99 21.91
CA PRO A 47 -13.41 -5.58 22.00
C PRO A 47 -12.44 -5.25 20.86
N HIS A 48 -12.92 -4.52 19.86
CA HIS A 48 -12.07 -4.20 18.71
C HIS A 48 -10.93 -3.36 19.26
N ALA A 49 -9.73 -3.94 19.25
CA ALA A 49 -8.51 -3.28 19.65
C ALA A 49 -8.36 -2.03 18.77
N SER A 50 -8.76 -0.88 19.31
CA SER A 50 -8.87 0.36 18.57
C SER A 50 -7.71 1.24 18.96
N ALA A 51 -7.07 1.86 17.97
CA ALA A 51 -6.08 2.89 18.25
C ALA A 51 -6.64 4.05 19.10
N VAL A 52 -7.97 4.20 19.20
CA VAL A 52 -8.65 5.19 20.05
C VAL A 52 -8.64 4.79 21.53
N THR A 53 -8.75 3.50 21.84
CA THR A 53 -8.70 2.96 23.21
C THR A 53 -7.28 2.64 23.66
N ALA A 54 -6.34 2.59 22.71
CA ALA A 54 -4.97 2.23 22.98
C ALA A 54 -4.26 3.16 23.97
N THR A 55 -3.42 2.55 24.81
CA THR A 55 -2.52 3.24 25.74
C THR A 55 -1.63 4.25 24.99
N PRO A 56 -1.28 5.39 25.61
CA PRO A 56 -0.39 6.36 24.98
C PRO A 56 0.99 5.76 24.67
N GLU A 57 1.48 4.82 25.48
CA GLU A 57 2.74 4.11 25.27
C GLU A 57 2.69 3.26 23.99
N TRP A 58 1.60 2.53 23.77
CA TRP A 58 1.42 1.76 22.54
C TRP A 58 1.39 2.65 21.31
N ARG A 59 0.65 3.76 21.37
CA ARG A 59 0.60 4.73 20.27
C ARG A 59 1.99 5.30 19.97
N GLN A 60 2.75 5.64 20.99
CA GLN A 60 4.11 6.14 20.83
C GLN A 60 5.03 5.08 20.17
N ALA A 61 5.00 3.84 20.63
CA ALA A 61 5.81 2.75 20.06
C ALA A 61 5.45 2.49 18.59
N ARG A 62 4.15 2.50 18.26
CA ARG A 62 3.65 2.40 16.89
C ARG A 62 4.18 3.52 16.02
N ASP A 63 4.03 4.76 16.46
CA ASP A 63 4.36 5.93 15.66
C ASP A 63 5.88 6.01 15.42
N GLN A 64 6.70 5.60 16.40
CA GLN A 64 8.16 5.46 16.22
C GLN A 64 8.52 4.41 15.17
N TYR A 65 7.90 3.22 15.24
CA TYR A 65 8.11 2.17 14.26
C TYR A 65 7.69 2.59 12.85
N LEU A 66 6.47 3.15 12.71
CA LEU A 66 5.93 3.60 11.43
C LEU A 66 6.78 4.73 10.83
N ASN A 67 7.14 5.74 11.61
CA ASN A 67 8.00 6.83 11.14
C ASN A 67 9.35 6.30 10.64
N HIS A 68 9.94 5.33 11.36
CA HIS A 68 11.20 4.72 10.96
C HIS A 68 11.09 3.98 9.62
N ILE A 69 10.11 3.07 9.46
CA ILE A 69 9.99 2.27 8.23
C ILE A 69 9.63 3.12 6.99
N MET A 70 8.97 4.27 7.19
CA MET A 70 8.61 5.17 6.10
C MET A 70 9.82 5.94 5.54
N ILE A 71 10.89 6.10 6.33
CA ILE A 71 12.10 6.85 5.96
C ILE A 71 13.27 5.90 5.65
N CYS A 72 13.34 4.75 6.32
CA CYS A 72 14.48 3.85 6.28
C CYS A 72 14.47 2.93 5.05
N ARG A 73 15.39 3.14 4.11
CA ARG A 73 15.51 2.34 2.88
C ARG A 73 15.89 0.88 3.11
N SER A 74 16.55 0.57 4.23
CA SER A 74 16.87 -0.81 4.60
C SER A 74 15.66 -1.57 5.12
N CYS A 75 14.64 -0.87 5.63
CA CYS A 75 13.39 -1.48 6.08
C CYS A 75 12.44 -1.71 4.89
N TYR A 76 11.78 -2.86 4.86
CA TYR A 76 10.81 -3.23 3.83
C TYR A 76 9.70 -4.10 4.43
N ALA A 77 8.53 -3.48 4.63
CA ALA A 77 7.39 -4.10 5.31
C ALA A 77 6.82 -5.36 4.62
N PRO A 78 6.73 -5.46 3.27
CA PRO A 78 6.14 -6.65 2.64
C PRO A 78 6.88 -7.97 2.88
N THR A 79 8.17 -7.92 3.22
CA THR A 79 8.99 -9.12 3.49
C THR A 79 9.53 -9.16 4.92
N ASP A 80 9.00 -8.32 5.82
CA ASP A 80 9.46 -8.19 7.20
C ASP A 80 10.98 -7.97 7.33
N ARG A 81 11.58 -7.28 6.36
CA ARG A 81 13.00 -6.97 6.38
C ARG A 81 13.18 -5.69 7.18
N HIS A 82 13.84 -5.76 8.35
CA HIS A 82 14.21 -4.57 9.12
C HIS A 82 15.72 -4.41 9.21
N CYS A 83 16.18 -3.16 9.32
CA CYS A 83 17.52 -2.92 9.85
C CYS A 83 17.53 -3.17 11.36
N THR A 84 18.71 -3.19 11.99
CA THR A 84 18.86 -3.44 13.43
C THR A 84 17.98 -2.51 14.28
N ALA A 85 17.99 -1.20 13.98
CA ALA A 85 17.13 -0.23 14.68
C ALA A 85 15.63 -0.50 14.46
N GLY A 86 15.23 -0.80 13.21
CA GLY A 86 13.86 -1.14 12.87
C GLY A 86 13.38 -2.42 13.56
N ALA A 87 14.25 -3.42 13.72
CA ALA A 87 13.94 -4.66 14.43
C ALA A 87 13.71 -4.41 15.92
N HIS A 88 14.52 -3.55 16.55
CA HIS A 88 14.27 -3.12 17.93
C HIS A 88 12.95 -2.36 18.06
N LEU A 89 12.64 -1.44 17.15
CA LEU A 89 11.37 -0.71 17.16
C LEU A 89 10.17 -1.63 16.95
N ARG A 90 10.30 -2.63 16.07
CA ARG A 90 9.28 -3.65 15.86
C ARG A 90 9.06 -4.48 17.11
N ALA A 91 10.13 -4.95 17.75
CA ALA A 91 10.05 -5.68 19.01
C ALA A 91 9.42 -4.83 20.12
N SER A 92 9.77 -3.55 20.25
CA SER A 92 9.13 -2.66 21.22
C SER A 92 7.64 -2.48 20.95
N TYR A 93 7.26 -2.29 19.68
CA TYR A 93 5.87 -2.18 19.27
C TYR A 93 5.06 -3.45 19.59
N ASP A 94 5.59 -4.62 19.24
CA ASP A 94 4.92 -5.91 19.45
C ASP A 94 4.81 -6.30 20.94
N ASN A 95 5.75 -5.86 21.78
CA ASN A 95 5.74 -6.11 23.23
C ASN A 95 4.96 -5.06 24.04
N THR A 96 4.60 -3.92 23.43
CA THR A 96 3.81 -2.92 24.14
C THR A 96 2.34 -3.36 24.11
N PRO A 97 1.65 -3.46 25.25
CA PRO A 97 0.25 -3.84 25.27
C PRO A 97 -0.63 -2.69 24.75
N MET A 98 -1.53 -2.99 23.81
CA MET A 98 -2.44 -1.97 23.27
C MET A 98 -3.40 -1.46 24.33
N GLU A 99 -3.94 -2.34 25.16
CA GLU A 99 -4.85 -2.00 26.26
C GLU A 99 -4.10 -2.06 27.59
N ALA A 100 -4.44 -1.17 28.52
CA ALA A 100 -3.92 -1.28 29.88
C ALA A 100 -4.50 -2.56 30.50
N HIS A 101 -3.64 -3.46 30.96
CA HIS A 101 -4.11 -4.60 31.76
C HIS A 101 -4.65 -4.01 33.07
N GLN A 102 -5.96 -4.12 33.27
CA GLN A 102 -6.63 -3.71 34.52
C GLN A 102 -6.39 -4.73 35.63
#